data_AF-A0A964R2S1-F1
#
_entry.id   AF-A0A964R2S1-F1
#
_cell.length_a   1.000
_cell.length_b   1.000
_cell.length_c   1.000
_cell.angle_alpha   90.00
_cell.angle_beta   90.00
_cell.angle_gamma   90.00
#
_symmetry.space_group_name_H-M   'P 1'
#
loop_
_entity.id
_entity.type
_entity.pdbx_description
1 polymer ?
#
loop_
_entity_poly.entity_id
_entity_poly.type
_entity_poly.pdbx_seq_one_letter_code
_entity_poly.pdbx_strand_id
1 'polypeptide(L)'
;MALAESVSLHPSADTTLMEYYPTNNFGGNEYFNGGTTQNFTTNRALLKFNLTAIPRGSRILSATLLLDVIGQPAEPGTPSSFELHRLLRDWGEGNKSGHPPQQIGLGQPATTNEATFRDRFAFTTNSWAAPGGMWGVDFATNVSAETYIYGIDFSPYLFDSTPQFVADAQLWLNQPGTNFGWLLLSQDELSNFTARRFASREDPNRAPVLTVEYSPPRIDSLTVSKGVVTLRFHVEPGWTNVVQYSDGVNPANWQTLVNIPPLTTGVDLIVTCPVATARRFFRLWLP
;
A
#
# COMPACT_ATOMS: atom_id res chain seq x y z
N MET A 1 -3.58 -25.57 -9.84
CA MET A 1 -3.91 -24.20 -9.36
C MET A 1 -2.75 -23.73 -8.52
N ALA A 2 -2.24 -22.53 -8.77
CA ALA A 2 -1.37 -21.86 -7.81
C ALA A 2 -2.20 -21.58 -6.54
N LEU A 3 -1.68 -21.90 -5.35
CA LEU A 3 -2.31 -21.44 -4.11
C LEU A 3 -1.95 -19.96 -3.96
N ALA A 4 -2.97 -19.10 -3.99
CA ALA A 4 -2.86 -17.73 -3.54
C ALA A 4 -2.89 -17.71 -2.00
N GLU A 5 -2.06 -16.89 -1.40
CA GLU A 5 -2.08 -16.57 0.02
C GLU A 5 -2.65 -15.15 0.18
N SER A 6 -3.17 -14.82 1.36
CA SER A 6 -3.61 -13.46 1.67
C SER A 6 -3.08 -12.98 3.01
N VAL A 7 -2.94 -11.67 3.14
CA VAL A 7 -2.62 -10.99 4.39
C VAL A 7 -3.50 -9.77 4.56
N SER A 8 -3.93 -9.50 5.79
CA SER A 8 -4.61 -8.26 6.18
C SER A 8 -3.64 -7.38 6.96
N LEU A 9 -3.48 -6.15 6.52
CA LEU A 9 -2.53 -5.17 7.05
C LEU A 9 -3.29 -3.95 7.57
N HIS A 10 -2.93 -3.49 8.75
CA HIS A 10 -3.38 -2.19 9.28
C HIS A 10 -2.39 -1.09 8.91
N PRO A 11 -2.81 0.20 8.89
CA PRO A 11 -1.90 1.30 8.63
C PRO A 11 -0.77 1.32 9.65
N SER A 12 0.45 1.52 9.15
CA SER A 12 1.61 1.88 9.97
C SER A 12 1.68 3.37 10.27
N ALA A 13 0.98 4.19 9.48
CA ALA A 13 0.82 5.61 9.69
C ALA A 13 -0.41 6.13 8.92
N ASP A 14 -1.14 7.08 9.51
CA ASP A 14 -2.17 7.87 8.83
C ASP A 14 -2.32 9.29 9.42
N THR A 15 -2.71 10.26 8.60
CA THR A 15 -2.92 11.64 9.05
C THR A 15 -3.78 12.43 8.07
N THR A 16 -4.24 13.62 8.49
CA THR A 16 -4.99 14.56 7.65
C THR A 16 -4.14 15.79 7.32
N LEU A 17 -4.09 16.13 6.03
CA LEU A 17 -3.68 17.44 5.53
C LEU A 17 -4.91 18.37 5.52
N MET A 18 -4.90 19.40 6.35
CA MET A 18 -6.06 20.29 6.56
C MET A 18 -5.79 21.70 6.03
N GLU A 19 -6.52 22.15 5.01
CA GLU A 19 -6.32 23.49 4.45
C GLU A 19 -6.67 24.61 5.44
N TYR A 20 -7.75 24.43 6.22
CA TYR A 20 -8.24 25.46 7.15
C TYR A 20 -7.23 25.77 8.27
N TYR A 21 -6.48 24.75 8.72
CA TYR A 21 -5.36 24.89 9.65
C TYR A 21 -4.08 24.34 9.04
N PRO A 22 -3.45 25.10 8.12
CA PRO A 22 -2.47 24.55 7.20
C PRO A 22 -1.12 24.21 7.85
N THR A 23 -0.93 24.56 9.12
CA THR A 23 0.24 24.26 9.96
C THR A 23 -0.05 23.27 11.08
N ASN A 24 -1.27 22.73 11.17
CA ASN A 24 -1.63 21.75 12.18
C ASN A 24 -1.37 20.33 11.68
N ASN A 25 -1.07 19.45 12.62
CA ASN A 25 -1.00 18.01 12.41
C ASN A 25 -2.25 17.34 12.99
N PHE A 26 -2.59 16.15 12.45
CA PHE A 26 -3.78 15.40 12.82
C PHE A 26 -3.53 13.89 13.06
N GLY A 27 -2.27 13.45 13.14
CA GLY A 27 -1.90 12.03 13.08
C GLY A 27 -2.13 11.22 14.35
N GLY A 28 -2.63 11.83 15.43
CA GLY A 28 -2.99 11.12 16.67
C GLY A 28 -4.50 11.06 16.93
N ASN A 29 -5.35 11.38 15.95
CA ASN A 29 -6.80 11.32 16.11
C ASN A 29 -7.32 9.93 15.77
N GLU A 30 -8.44 9.53 16.37
CA GLU A 30 -9.16 8.30 16.04
C GLU A 30 -9.80 8.31 14.64
N TYR A 31 -9.66 9.40 13.87
CA TYR A 31 -10.10 9.48 12.49
C TYR A 31 -9.19 10.39 11.67
N PHE A 32 -9.22 10.23 10.35
CA PHE A 32 -8.69 11.18 9.39
C PHE A 32 -9.82 11.71 8.49
N ASN A 33 -9.59 12.84 7.82
CA ASN A 33 -10.56 13.47 6.94
C ASN A 33 -10.09 13.50 5.49
N GLY A 34 -11.01 13.34 4.55
CA GLY A 34 -10.79 13.62 3.14
C GLY A 34 -11.97 14.37 2.54
N GLY A 35 -11.75 15.18 1.51
CA GLY A 35 -12.77 15.98 0.84
C GLY A 35 -12.95 17.38 1.41
N THR A 36 -13.91 18.14 0.88
CA THR A 36 -14.09 19.56 1.16
C THR A 36 -15.15 19.81 2.22
N THR A 37 -14.80 20.62 3.22
CA THR A 37 -15.66 20.94 4.36
C THR A 37 -16.81 21.88 3.97
N GLN A 38 -17.70 22.17 4.92
CA GLN A 38 -18.76 23.18 4.75
C GLN A 38 -18.23 24.60 4.48
N ASN A 39 -16.98 24.87 4.87
CA ASN A 39 -16.34 26.18 4.74
C ASN A 39 -15.49 26.31 3.46
N PHE A 40 -15.68 25.42 2.47
CA PHE A 40 -14.90 25.38 1.23
C PHE A 40 -13.40 25.18 1.43
N THR A 41 -13.01 24.50 2.52
CA THR A 41 -11.62 24.11 2.74
C THR A 41 -11.43 22.63 2.49
N THR A 42 -10.37 22.29 1.79
CA THR A 42 -10.05 20.92 1.41
C THR A 42 -9.29 20.19 2.51
N ASN A 43 -9.65 18.93 2.74
CA ASN A 43 -8.87 17.96 3.48
C ASN A 43 -8.42 16.84 2.55
N ARG A 44 -7.18 16.37 2.74
CA ARG A 44 -6.66 15.15 2.10
C ARG A 44 -6.10 14.26 3.19
N ALA A 45 -6.17 12.94 3.04
CA ALA A 45 -5.59 12.03 4.01
C ALA A 45 -4.35 11.33 3.43
N LEU A 46 -3.42 10.97 4.31
CA LEU A 46 -2.25 10.15 3.97
C LEU A 46 -2.36 8.83 4.71
N LEU A 47 -2.07 7.72 4.03
CA LEU A 47 -2.20 6.37 4.56
C LEU A 47 -0.98 5.55 4.12
N LYS A 48 -0.28 4.90 5.06
CA LYS A 48 0.90 4.07 4.77
C LYS A 48 0.79 2.72 5.45
N PHE A 49 1.03 1.65 4.70
CA PHE A 49 0.97 0.27 5.16
C PHE A 49 2.35 -0.39 5.08
N ASN A 50 2.66 -1.27 6.04
CA ASN A 50 3.90 -2.04 6.03
C ASN A 50 3.67 -3.44 5.42
N LEU A 51 4.32 -3.72 4.30
CA LEU A 51 4.14 -4.96 3.52
C LEU A 51 5.13 -6.08 3.93
N THR A 52 5.93 -5.91 5.00
CA THR A 52 6.97 -6.87 5.41
C THR A 52 6.46 -8.25 5.81
N ALA A 53 5.16 -8.39 6.07
CA ALA A 53 4.52 -9.70 6.29
C ALA A 53 4.42 -10.55 5.01
N ILE A 54 4.52 -9.93 3.82
CA ILE A 54 4.52 -10.62 2.54
C ILE A 54 5.95 -11.10 2.23
N PRO A 55 6.17 -12.39 1.93
CA PRO A 55 7.48 -12.89 1.56
C PRO A 55 8.08 -12.14 0.37
N ARG A 56 9.38 -11.86 0.43
CA ARG A 56 10.13 -11.24 -0.67
C ARG A 56 10.04 -12.07 -1.94
N GLY A 57 10.02 -11.41 -3.09
CA GLY A 57 9.85 -12.03 -4.40
C GLY A 57 8.45 -12.56 -4.69
N SER A 58 7.47 -12.37 -3.79
CA SER A 58 6.09 -12.72 -4.08
C SER A 58 5.52 -11.84 -5.19
N ARG A 59 4.62 -12.42 -5.97
CA ARG A 59 3.81 -11.71 -6.95
C ARG A 59 2.49 -11.27 -6.32
N ILE A 60 2.20 -9.98 -6.31
CA ILE A 60 0.91 -9.44 -5.88
C ILE A 60 -0.14 -9.79 -6.93
N LEU A 61 -1.26 -10.35 -6.49
CA LEU A 61 -2.38 -10.76 -7.32
C LEU A 61 -3.54 -9.75 -7.23
N SER A 62 -3.83 -9.27 -6.02
CA SER A 62 -4.86 -8.27 -5.76
C SER A 62 -4.51 -7.44 -4.52
N ALA A 63 -5.05 -6.22 -4.45
CA ALA A 63 -5.00 -5.36 -3.27
C ALA A 63 -6.37 -4.69 -3.11
N THR A 64 -6.96 -4.74 -1.92
CA THR A 64 -8.24 -4.08 -1.60
C THR A 64 -8.13 -3.33 -0.29
N LEU A 65 -8.72 -2.14 -0.21
CA LEU A 65 -8.71 -1.33 1.01
C LEU A 65 -10.13 -1.11 1.50
N LEU A 66 -10.39 -1.50 2.75
CA LEU A 66 -11.64 -1.23 3.44
C LEU A 66 -11.46 -0.01 4.35
N LEU A 67 -12.30 1.01 4.15
CA LEU A 67 -12.36 2.19 5.01
C LEU A 67 -13.75 2.37 5.61
N ASP A 68 -13.81 2.56 6.93
CA ASP A 68 -15.04 2.93 7.63
C ASP A 68 -15.23 4.44 7.63
N VAL A 69 -16.34 4.91 7.07
CA VAL A 69 -16.79 6.30 7.22
C VAL A 69 -17.57 6.39 8.52
N ILE A 70 -17.09 7.21 9.44
CA ILE A 70 -17.65 7.35 10.80
C ILE A 70 -18.21 8.75 11.07
N GLY A 71 -18.17 9.63 10.07
CA GLY A 71 -18.73 10.96 10.17
C GLY A 71 -18.80 11.67 8.82
N GLN A 72 -19.75 12.60 8.73
CA GLN A 72 -19.97 13.46 7.58
C GLN A 72 -20.56 14.80 8.05
N PRO A 73 -20.59 15.84 7.21
CA PRO A 73 -21.24 17.12 7.53
C PRO A 73 -22.76 16.99 7.81
N ALA A 74 -23.31 17.98 8.52
CA ALA A 74 -24.66 17.93 9.12
C ALA A 74 -25.83 18.39 8.21
N GLU A 75 -25.58 18.74 6.96
CA GLU A 75 -26.57 19.00 5.90
C GLU A 75 -26.29 17.99 4.77
N PRO A 76 -27.22 17.62 3.85
CA PRO A 76 -27.05 16.40 3.06
C PRO A 76 -25.69 16.39 2.38
N GLY A 77 -24.81 15.50 2.88
CA GLY A 77 -23.43 15.48 2.45
C GLY A 77 -23.40 15.26 0.95
N THR A 78 -22.63 16.05 0.22
CA THR A 78 -22.45 15.89 -1.22
C THR A 78 -21.69 14.57 -1.43
N PRO A 79 -22.27 13.55 -2.08
CA PRO A 79 -21.52 12.34 -2.43
C PRO A 79 -20.44 12.66 -3.45
N SER A 80 -19.33 11.93 -3.42
CA SER A 80 -18.22 12.13 -4.35
C SER A 80 -17.46 10.82 -4.57
N SER A 81 -16.74 10.73 -5.70
CA SER A 81 -15.71 9.71 -5.85
C SER A 81 -14.49 10.12 -5.04
N PHE A 82 -13.95 9.18 -4.27
CA PHE A 82 -12.70 9.34 -3.56
C PHE A 82 -11.63 8.50 -4.23
N GLU A 83 -10.45 9.09 -4.44
CA GLU A 83 -9.34 8.47 -5.15
C GLU A 83 -8.13 8.30 -4.23
N LEU A 84 -7.46 7.15 -4.39
CA LEU A 84 -6.13 6.90 -3.86
C LEU A 84 -5.08 7.21 -4.92
N HIS A 85 -4.07 7.97 -4.56
CA HIS A 85 -2.90 8.26 -5.38
C HIS A 85 -1.63 7.88 -4.66
N ARG A 86 -0.74 7.12 -5.31
CA ARG A 86 0.54 6.76 -4.70
C ARG A 86 1.39 8.00 -4.40
N LEU A 87 1.86 8.12 -3.17
CA LEU A 87 2.79 9.18 -2.77
C LEU A 87 4.18 8.94 -3.38
N LEU A 88 4.82 10.02 -3.80
CA LEU A 88 6.17 10.04 -4.39
C LEU A 88 7.22 10.61 -3.43
N ARG A 89 6.77 11.13 -2.29
CA ARG A 89 7.60 11.74 -1.25
C ARG A 89 7.20 11.18 0.11
N ASP A 90 8.20 10.96 0.95
CA ASP A 90 7.97 10.60 2.34
C ASP A 90 7.41 11.79 3.14
N TRP A 91 6.75 11.45 4.25
CA TRP A 91 6.07 12.36 5.16
C TRP A 91 6.11 11.79 6.58
N GLY A 92 5.99 12.65 7.60
CA GLY A 92 5.93 12.22 8.99
C GLY A 92 4.52 12.27 9.54
N GLU A 93 4.05 11.19 10.18
CA GLU A 93 2.68 11.09 10.67
C GLU A 93 2.32 12.16 11.70
N GLY A 94 3.20 12.33 12.68
CA GLY A 94 2.93 13.10 13.89
C GLY A 94 1.97 12.42 14.85
N ASN A 95 1.66 13.10 15.94
CA ASN A 95 0.82 12.55 17.01
C ASN A 95 -0.22 13.54 17.55
N LYS A 96 -0.45 14.64 16.83
CA LYS A 96 -1.35 15.69 17.29
C LYS A 96 -2.79 15.25 17.09
N SER A 97 -3.61 15.53 18.10
CA SER A 97 -5.04 15.21 18.09
C SER A 97 -5.90 16.41 18.48
N GLY A 98 -7.14 16.46 17.98
CA GLY A 98 -8.14 17.49 18.25
C GLY A 98 -9.35 16.91 18.98
N HIS A 99 -9.11 16.22 20.10
CA HIS A 99 -10.14 15.60 20.93
C HIS A 99 -10.76 16.59 21.93
N PRO A 100 -11.99 16.35 22.41
CA PRO A 100 -12.56 17.10 23.52
C PRO A 100 -11.61 17.11 24.74
N PRO A 101 -11.46 18.25 25.44
CA PRO A 101 -12.23 19.50 25.30
C PRO A 101 -11.67 20.48 24.25
N GLN A 102 -10.61 20.14 23.51
CA GLN A 102 -10.11 20.99 22.43
C GLN A 102 -11.02 20.92 21.18
N GLN A 103 -10.93 21.95 20.33
CA GLN A 103 -11.79 22.14 19.16
C GLN A 103 -11.80 20.89 18.27
N ILE A 104 -12.98 20.27 18.15
CA ILE A 104 -13.18 18.99 17.45
C ILE A 104 -12.74 19.10 16.00
N GLY A 105 -11.85 18.21 15.57
CA GLY A 105 -11.55 18.02 14.15
C GLY A 105 -10.59 19.04 13.53
N LEU A 106 -9.85 19.80 14.35
CA LEU A 106 -8.95 20.87 13.88
C LEU A 106 -7.45 20.55 14.08
N GLY A 107 -7.15 19.43 14.74
CA GLY A 107 -5.79 19.04 15.10
C GLY A 107 -5.17 19.99 16.12
N GLN A 108 -3.85 19.99 16.19
CA GLN A 108 -3.07 20.96 16.96
C GLN A 108 -1.84 21.40 16.16
N PRO A 109 -1.22 22.55 16.49
CA PRO A 109 0.02 22.98 15.84
C PRO A 109 1.04 21.86 15.79
N ALA A 110 1.60 21.65 14.60
CA ALA A 110 2.62 20.64 14.40
C ALA A 110 3.86 20.91 15.25
N THR A 111 4.63 19.86 15.46
CA THR A 111 6.01 19.85 15.96
C THR A 111 6.94 19.35 14.84
N THR A 112 8.25 19.40 15.08
CA THR A 112 9.25 19.02 14.08
C THR A 112 8.98 17.64 13.49
N ASN A 113 9.11 17.52 12.18
CA ASN A 113 8.91 16.29 11.40
C ASN A 113 7.46 15.78 11.29
N GLU A 114 6.45 16.57 11.64
CA GLU A 114 5.06 16.18 11.43
C GLU A 114 4.50 16.74 10.11
N ALA A 115 3.67 15.98 9.42
CA ALA A 115 3.00 16.43 8.21
C ALA A 115 1.91 17.44 8.54
N THR A 116 1.80 18.44 7.67
CA THR A 116 0.77 19.48 7.67
C THR A 116 0.36 19.74 6.23
N PHE A 117 -0.67 20.56 6.01
CA PHE A 117 -1.05 20.95 4.65
C PHE A 117 0.09 21.67 3.90
N ARG A 118 1.01 22.34 4.61
CA ARG A 118 2.17 23.04 4.00
C ARG A 118 3.41 22.15 3.89
N ASP A 119 3.64 21.30 4.88
CA ASP A 119 4.90 20.60 5.04
C ASP A 119 4.75 19.08 5.10
N ARG A 120 5.68 18.36 4.46
CA ARG A 120 5.82 16.90 4.63
C ARG A 120 6.44 16.57 5.98
N PHE A 121 7.34 17.45 6.44
CA PHE A 121 8.00 17.40 7.73
C PHE A 121 8.13 18.85 8.25
N ALA A 122 7.20 19.28 9.11
CA ALA A 122 7.17 20.63 9.65
C ALA A 122 8.50 21.00 10.36
N PHE A 123 8.83 22.30 10.34
CA PHE A 123 10.08 22.85 10.89
C PHE A 123 11.36 22.28 10.26
N THR A 124 11.27 21.80 9.02
CA THR A 124 12.41 21.45 8.17
C THR A 124 12.31 22.18 6.82
N THR A 125 13.21 21.89 5.89
CA THR A 125 13.11 22.38 4.49
C THR A 125 12.25 21.48 3.60
N ASN A 126 11.61 20.45 4.16
CA ASN A 126 10.82 19.48 3.41
C ASN A 126 9.34 19.87 3.36
N SER A 127 9.03 20.82 2.48
CA SER A 127 7.64 21.20 2.18
C SER A 127 7.04 20.35 1.06
N TRP A 128 5.71 20.39 0.91
CA TRP A 128 5.04 19.97 -0.32
C TRP A 128 5.38 20.95 -1.45
N ALA A 129 5.36 20.51 -2.70
CA ALA A 129 5.59 21.41 -3.85
C ALA A 129 4.44 22.41 -4.05
N ALA A 130 3.23 22.05 -3.59
CA ALA A 130 2.10 22.96 -3.40
C ALA A 130 1.35 22.56 -2.11
N PRO A 131 0.65 23.49 -1.43
CA PRO A 131 -0.16 23.15 -0.27
C PRO A 131 -1.12 21.97 -0.57
N GLY A 132 -1.15 20.98 0.31
CA GLY A 132 -1.91 19.73 0.13
C GLY A 132 -1.26 18.70 -0.79
N GLY A 133 -0.07 18.97 -1.32
CA GLY A 133 0.63 18.13 -2.30
C GLY A 133 0.32 18.54 -3.74
N MET A 134 1.35 18.54 -4.58
CA MET A 134 1.23 18.78 -6.03
C MET A 134 1.17 17.46 -6.82
N TRP A 135 0.17 17.37 -7.68
CA TRP A 135 -0.02 16.28 -8.63
C TRP A 135 1.19 16.11 -9.55
N GLY A 136 1.69 14.88 -9.69
CA GLY A 136 2.86 14.54 -10.50
C GLY A 136 4.22 14.87 -9.87
N VAL A 137 4.25 15.51 -8.69
CA VAL A 137 5.50 15.86 -7.97
C VAL A 137 5.55 15.22 -6.59
N ASP A 138 4.48 15.37 -5.83
CA ASP A 138 4.35 14.84 -4.47
C ASP A 138 3.57 13.52 -4.44
N PHE A 139 2.63 13.34 -5.37
CA PHE A 139 1.88 12.11 -5.58
C PHE A 139 1.67 11.83 -7.07
N ALA A 140 1.46 10.57 -7.42
CA ALA A 140 1.38 10.09 -8.79
C ALA A 140 0.10 10.56 -9.48
N THR A 141 0.18 10.76 -10.81
CA THR A 141 -0.97 11.18 -11.62
C THR A 141 -1.97 10.08 -11.88
N ASN A 142 -1.55 8.82 -11.75
CA ASN A 142 -2.40 7.67 -11.93
C ASN A 142 -3.18 7.41 -10.65
N VAL A 143 -4.49 7.19 -10.80
CA VAL A 143 -5.36 6.74 -9.72
C VAL A 143 -5.02 5.28 -9.42
N SER A 144 -4.67 5.00 -8.16
CA SER A 144 -4.39 3.65 -7.68
C SER A 144 -5.69 2.87 -7.54
N ALA A 145 -6.69 3.44 -6.88
CA ALA A 145 -8.05 2.90 -6.79
C ALA A 145 -9.01 4.05 -6.46
N GLU A 146 -10.29 3.86 -6.74
CA GLU A 146 -11.34 4.82 -6.39
C GLU A 146 -12.58 4.11 -5.87
N THR A 147 -13.42 4.83 -5.13
CA THR A 147 -14.74 4.36 -4.72
C THR A 147 -15.70 5.53 -4.58
N TYR A 148 -16.98 5.32 -4.91
CA TYR A 148 -17.99 6.35 -4.78
C TYR A 148 -18.61 6.33 -3.38
N ILE A 149 -18.44 7.42 -2.63
CA ILE A 149 -18.86 7.52 -1.23
C ILE A 149 -20.14 8.32 -1.10
N TYR A 150 -21.24 7.60 -0.87
CA TYR A 150 -22.58 8.15 -0.62
C TYR A 150 -22.66 8.90 0.72
N GLY A 151 -22.22 8.29 1.82
CA GLY A 151 -22.36 8.81 3.17
C GLY A 151 -22.18 7.75 4.26
N ILE A 152 -22.30 8.15 5.52
CA ILE A 152 -22.09 7.28 6.69
C ILE A 152 -23.02 6.06 6.72
N ASP A 153 -24.24 6.18 6.21
CA ASP A 153 -25.26 5.12 6.26
C ASP A 153 -24.95 3.91 5.36
N PHE A 154 -23.97 4.04 4.47
CA PHE A 154 -23.52 2.97 3.57
C PHE A 154 -22.09 2.49 3.88
N SER A 155 -21.53 2.90 5.03
CA SER A 155 -20.23 2.42 5.52
C SER A 155 -20.29 0.92 5.87
N PRO A 156 -19.20 0.14 5.66
CA PRO A 156 -17.88 0.53 5.15
C PRO A 156 -17.80 0.57 3.62
N TYR A 157 -16.78 1.28 3.11
CA TYR A 157 -16.48 1.39 1.68
C TYR A 157 -15.25 0.57 1.29
N LEU A 158 -15.38 -0.14 0.17
CA LEU A 158 -14.30 -0.92 -0.42
C LEU A 158 -13.71 -0.17 -1.62
N PHE A 159 -12.39 -0.03 -1.62
CA PHE A 159 -11.60 0.31 -2.80
C PHE A 159 -11.17 -1.00 -3.45
N ASP A 160 -11.78 -1.30 -4.60
CA ASP A 160 -11.54 -2.54 -5.33
C ASP A 160 -10.14 -2.60 -5.95
N SER A 161 -9.67 -3.82 -6.17
CA SER A 161 -8.36 -4.05 -6.77
C SER A 161 -8.34 -3.58 -8.22
N THR A 162 -7.36 -2.74 -8.55
CA THR A 162 -7.05 -2.32 -9.92
C THR A 162 -5.64 -2.75 -10.31
N PRO A 163 -5.29 -2.77 -11.61
CA PRO A 163 -3.91 -3.00 -12.04
C PRO A 163 -2.91 -1.99 -11.45
N GLN A 164 -3.32 -0.73 -11.25
CA GLN A 164 -2.43 0.28 -10.67
C GLN A 164 -2.24 0.06 -9.16
N PHE A 165 -3.28 -0.34 -8.43
CA PHE A 165 -3.19 -0.62 -7.01
C PHE A 165 -2.25 -1.80 -6.73
N VAL A 166 -2.36 -2.85 -7.55
CA VAL A 166 -1.45 -4.01 -7.55
C VAL A 166 -0.02 -3.60 -7.91
N ALA A 167 0.16 -2.74 -8.92
CA ALA A 167 1.47 -2.28 -9.33
C ALA A 167 2.17 -1.45 -8.24
N ASP A 168 1.43 -0.62 -7.50
CA ASP A 168 1.97 0.14 -6.38
C ASP A 168 2.46 -0.79 -5.25
N ALA A 169 1.64 -1.78 -4.86
CA ALA A 169 2.03 -2.77 -3.85
C ALA A 169 3.21 -3.64 -4.30
N GLN A 170 3.25 -4.06 -5.57
CA GLN A 170 4.37 -4.82 -6.14
C GLN A 170 5.65 -3.99 -6.15
N LEU A 171 5.57 -2.70 -6.51
CA LEU A 171 6.69 -1.77 -6.46
C LEU A 171 7.26 -1.69 -5.05
N TRP A 172 6.42 -1.55 -4.03
CA TRP A 172 6.87 -1.43 -2.64
C TRP A 172 7.41 -2.73 -2.07
N LEU A 173 6.89 -3.88 -2.49
CA LEU A 173 7.48 -5.16 -2.12
C LEU A 173 8.89 -5.32 -2.70
N ASN A 174 9.08 -4.92 -3.97
CA ASN A 174 10.37 -5.01 -4.66
C ASN A 174 11.35 -3.90 -4.24
N GLN A 175 10.85 -2.72 -3.86
CA GLN A 175 11.64 -1.55 -3.48
C GLN A 175 11.05 -0.88 -2.22
N PRO A 176 11.22 -1.46 -1.03
CA PRO A 176 10.58 -0.97 0.20
C PRO A 176 10.89 0.49 0.55
N GLY A 177 12.06 1.00 0.14
CA GLY A 177 12.44 2.41 0.34
C GLY A 177 11.60 3.44 -0.45
N THR A 178 10.74 2.99 -1.36
CA THR A 178 9.81 3.83 -2.13
C THR A 178 8.37 3.80 -1.58
N ASN A 179 8.13 3.04 -0.51
CA ASN A 179 6.82 2.95 0.13
C ASN A 179 6.56 4.19 0.98
N PHE A 180 5.84 5.15 0.40
CA PHE A 180 5.35 6.34 1.08
C PHE A 180 3.85 6.32 1.30
N GLY A 181 3.18 5.22 0.93
CA GLY A 181 1.73 5.09 1.06
C GLY A 181 0.94 5.78 -0.06
N TRP A 182 -0.34 6.03 0.21
CA TRP A 182 -1.28 6.70 -0.67
C TRP A 182 -1.80 7.99 -0.05
N LEU A 183 -2.12 8.95 -0.91
CA LEU A 183 -2.92 10.12 -0.60
C LEU A 183 -4.37 9.85 -1.02
N LEU A 184 -5.32 10.11 -0.14
CA LEU A 184 -6.76 10.02 -0.38
C LEU A 184 -7.33 11.43 -0.54
N LEU A 185 -8.04 11.67 -1.66
CA LEU A 185 -8.73 12.93 -1.93
C LEU A 185 -10.12 12.67 -2.54
N SER A 186 -10.99 13.68 -2.50
CA SER A 186 -12.25 13.70 -3.26
C SER A 186 -11.97 14.21 -4.67
N GLN A 187 -12.52 13.60 -5.72
CA GLN A 187 -12.45 14.18 -7.08
C GLN A 187 -13.11 15.55 -7.16
N ASP A 188 -14.14 15.78 -6.34
CA ASP A 188 -14.83 17.06 -6.22
C ASP A 188 -14.33 17.82 -4.98
N GLU A 189 -13.20 18.52 -5.11
CA GLU A 189 -12.65 19.39 -4.07
C GLU A 189 -13.26 20.81 -4.11
N LEU A 190 -14.05 21.14 -5.13
CA LEU A 190 -14.65 22.48 -5.28
C LEU A 190 -16.06 22.57 -4.68
N SER A 191 -16.79 21.46 -4.62
CA SER A 191 -18.07 21.39 -3.92
C SER A 191 -17.87 21.27 -2.41
N ASN A 192 -18.57 22.09 -1.63
CA ASN A 192 -18.62 21.90 -0.19
C ASN A 192 -19.42 20.65 0.18
N PHE A 193 -19.25 20.21 1.43
CA PHE A 193 -19.91 19.04 2.00
C PHE A 193 -19.52 17.66 1.44
N THR A 194 -18.47 17.59 0.62
CA THR A 194 -17.89 16.30 0.20
C THR A 194 -17.06 15.64 1.30
N ALA A 195 -16.64 16.37 2.33
CA ALA A 195 -15.80 15.85 3.41
C ALA A 195 -16.40 14.60 4.08
N ARG A 196 -15.54 13.64 4.41
CA ARG A 196 -15.86 12.44 5.18
C ARG A 196 -14.80 12.22 6.26
N ARG A 197 -15.25 11.75 7.43
CA ARG A 197 -14.39 11.25 8.50
C ARG A 197 -14.26 9.74 8.33
N PHE A 198 -13.04 9.28 8.17
CA PHE A 198 -12.72 7.87 8.10
C PHE A 198 -12.06 7.45 9.40
N ALA A 199 -12.40 6.29 9.94
CA ALA A 199 -11.68 5.75 11.10
C ALA A 199 -10.18 5.58 10.78
N SER A 200 -9.34 5.99 11.72
CA SER A 200 -7.87 5.91 11.65
C SER A 200 -7.36 4.60 12.27
N ARG A 201 -6.04 4.38 12.22
CA ARG A 201 -5.40 3.31 12.99
C ARG A 201 -5.50 3.48 14.51
N GLU A 202 -5.77 4.68 15.02
CA GLU A 202 -6.03 4.94 16.43
C GLU A 202 -7.46 4.53 16.86
N ASP A 203 -8.40 4.28 15.92
CA ASP A 203 -9.72 3.72 16.27
C ASP A 203 -9.60 2.21 16.59
N PRO A 204 -9.93 1.77 17.81
CA PRO A 204 -9.70 0.39 18.24
C PRO A 204 -10.62 -0.64 17.57
N ASN A 205 -11.69 -0.21 16.90
CA ASN A 205 -12.73 -1.11 16.38
C ASN A 205 -12.87 -1.05 14.86
N ARG A 206 -12.47 0.06 14.23
CA ARG A 206 -12.77 0.38 12.82
C ARG A 206 -11.53 0.79 12.02
N ALA A 207 -10.33 0.48 12.53
CA ALA A 207 -9.09 0.81 11.84
C ALA A 207 -9.09 0.29 10.38
N PRO A 208 -8.52 1.06 9.42
CA PRO A 208 -8.44 0.64 8.03
C PRO A 208 -7.80 -0.75 7.86
N VAL A 209 -8.23 -1.48 6.83
CA VAL A 209 -7.66 -2.80 6.50
C VAL A 209 -7.32 -2.87 5.01
N LEU A 210 -6.03 -3.02 4.71
CA LEU A 210 -5.53 -3.38 3.39
C LEU A 210 -5.41 -4.91 3.32
N THR A 211 -6.19 -5.55 2.45
CA THR A 211 -6.06 -6.97 2.17
C THR A 211 -5.27 -7.15 0.87
N VAL A 212 -4.21 -7.96 0.92
CA VAL A 212 -3.35 -8.24 -0.23
C VAL A 212 -3.32 -9.73 -0.47
N GLU A 213 -3.68 -10.15 -1.68
CA GLU A 213 -3.49 -11.52 -2.14
C GLU A 213 -2.20 -11.62 -2.95
N TYR A 214 -1.41 -12.66 -2.72
CA TYR A 214 -0.11 -12.84 -3.34
C TYR A 214 0.21 -14.31 -3.60
N SER A 215 1.18 -14.55 -4.48
CA SER A 215 1.76 -15.87 -4.70
C SER A 215 3.26 -15.84 -4.37
N PRO A 216 3.73 -16.60 -3.37
CA PRO A 216 5.14 -16.71 -3.07
C PRO A 216 5.95 -17.29 -4.25
N PRO A 217 7.27 -17.05 -4.31
CA PRO A 217 8.16 -17.69 -5.28
C PRO A 217 8.04 -19.22 -5.22
N ARG A 218 7.74 -19.85 -6.37
CA ARG A 218 7.56 -21.30 -6.46
C ARG A 218 7.90 -21.84 -7.84
N ILE A 219 8.13 -23.15 -7.90
CA ILE A 219 8.20 -23.88 -9.16
C ILE A 219 6.77 -24.15 -9.64
N ASP A 220 6.39 -23.53 -10.77
CA ASP A 220 5.04 -23.64 -11.34
C ASP A 220 4.80 -24.98 -12.01
N SER A 221 5.82 -25.51 -12.69
CA SER A 221 5.74 -26.83 -13.30
C SER A 221 7.09 -27.55 -13.30
N LEU A 222 7.01 -28.86 -13.15
CA LEU A 222 8.12 -29.79 -13.28
C LEU A 222 7.67 -30.90 -14.22
N THR A 223 8.40 -31.09 -15.32
CA THR A 223 8.12 -32.13 -16.30
C THR A 223 9.38 -32.92 -16.60
N VAL A 224 9.22 -34.21 -16.91
CA VAL A 224 10.32 -35.09 -17.31
C VAL A 224 10.02 -35.66 -18.68
N SER A 225 10.90 -35.41 -19.65
CA SER A 225 10.75 -35.91 -21.02
C SER A 225 12.12 -36.24 -21.60
N LYS A 226 12.24 -37.41 -22.24
CA LYS A 226 13.48 -37.87 -22.91
C LYS A 226 14.74 -37.74 -22.03
N GLY A 227 14.63 -38.05 -20.74
CA GLY A 227 15.75 -37.98 -19.79
C GLY A 227 16.13 -36.57 -19.34
N VAL A 228 15.31 -35.55 -19.61
CA VAL A 228 15.53 -34.17 -19.18
C VAL A 228 14.40 -33.73 -18.24
N VAL A 229 14.77 -33.16 -17.10
CA VAL A 229 13.87 -32.43 -16.21
C VAL A 229 13.77 -31.00 -16.69
N THR A 230 12.55 -30.49 -16.84
CA THR A 230 12.26 -29.09 -17.19
C THR A 230 11.43 -28.47 -16.08
N LEU A 231 11.98 -27.40 -15.49
CA LEU A 231 11.35 -26.58 -14.47
C LEU A 231 10.89 -25.28 -15.11
N ARG A 232 9.67 -24.83 -14.77
CA ARG A 232 9.18 -23.48 -15.12
C ARG A 232 8.75 -22.76 -13.86
N PHE A 233 9.09 -21.48 -13.77
CA PHE A 233 8.74 -20.62 -12.65
C PHE A 233 8.81 -19.14 -13.04
N HIS A 234 8.03 -18.31 -12.35
CA HIS A 234 8.14 -16.86 -12.43
C HIS A 234 9.19 -16.32 -11.44
N VAL A 235 9.89 -15.26 -11.83
CA VAL A 235 10.72 -14.45 -10.90
C VAL A 235 10.31 -12.98 -10.98
N GLU A 236 10.14 -12.36 -9.82
CA GLU A 236 9.91 -10.91 -9.71
C GLU A 236 11.24 -10.13 -9.84
N PRO A 237 11.22 -8.89 -10.36
CA PRO A 237 12.42 -8.09 -10.57
C PRO A 237 13.10 -7.70 -9.25
N GLY A 238 14.40 -7.46 -9.30
CA GLY A 238 15.19 -6.98 -8.16
C GLY A 238 15.67 -8.06 -7.18
N TRP A 239 15.18 -9.29 -7.31
CA TRP A 239 15.55 -10.40 -6.41
C TRP A 239 16.53 -11.37 -7.06
N THR A 240 17.57 -11.74 -6.32
CA THR A 240 18.39 -12.90 -6.69
C THR A 240 17.57 -14.16 -6.42
N ASN A 241 17.58 -15.09 -7.36
CA ASN A 241 16.90 -16.37 -7.22
C ASN A 241 17.88 -17.50 -7.48
N VAL A 242 17.72 -18.62 -6.78
CA VAL A 242 18.55 -19.81 -6.94
C VAL A 242 17.65 -21.01 -7.09
N VAL A 243 17.80 -21.75 -8.18
CA VAL A 243 17.22 -23.08 -8.28
C VAL A 243 18.20 -24.03 -7.63
N GLN A 244 17.73 -24.74 -6.61
CA GLN A 244 18.51 -25.74 -5.91
C GLN A 244 17.88 -27.11 -6.07
N TYR A 245 18.69 -28.15 -5.90
CA TYR A 245 18.26 -29.54 -5.94
C TYR A 245 18.85 -30.36 -4.82
N SER A 246 18.23 -31.52 -4.59
CA SER A 246 18.77 -32.57 -3.74
C SER A 246 18.24 -33.93 -4.13
N ASP A 247 19.04 -34.98 -3.91
CA ASP A 247 18.62 -36.36 -4.11
C ASP A 247 18.00 -36.98 -2.82
N GLY A 248 17.97 -36.23 -1.70
CA GLY A 248 17.32 -36.61 -0.45
C GLY A 248 16.03 -35.81 -0.17
N VAL A 249 15.08 -36.40 0.56
CA VAL A 249 13.75 -35.79 0.86
C VAL A 249 13.85 -34.59 1.81
N ASN A 250 14.81 -34.59 2.74
CA ASN A 250 15.08 -33.50 3.70
C ASN A 250 16.59 -33.34 3.86
N PRO A 251 17.26 -32.78 2.86
CA PRO A 251 18.71 -32.72 2.88
C PRO A 251 19.18 -31.65 3.86
N ALA A 252 20.24 -31.96 4.62
CA ALA A 252 20.94 -30.94 5.41
C ALA A 252 21.55 -29.85 4.51
N ASN A 253 21.92 -30.20 3.27
CA ASN A 253 22.53 -29.30 2.30
C ASN A 253 21.86 -29.43 0.92
N TRP A 254 21.39 -28.30 0.39
CA TRP A 254 20.89 -28.19 -0.98
C TRP A 254 22.04 -27.82 -1.93
N GLN A 255 22.05 -28.39 -3.14
CA GLN A 255 23.04 -28.06 -4.16
C GLN A 255 22.47 -27.04 -5.14
N THR A 256 23.27 -26.06 -5.56
CA THR A 256 22.85 -25.09 -6.58
C THR A 256 22.82 -25.73 -7.95
N LEU A 257 21.67 -25.63 -8.63
CA LEU A 257 21.53 -25.97 -10.05
C LEU A 257 21.87 -24.75 -10.92
N VAL A 258 21.27 -23.60 -10.61
CA VAL A 258 21.52 -22.34 -11.33
C VAL A 258 21.30 -21.15 -10.41
N ASN A 259 22.16 -20.15 -10.53
CA ASN A 259 21.99 -18.83 -9.93
C ASN A 259 21.39 -17.89 -10.96
N ILE A 260 20.37 -17.15 -10.57
CA ILE A 260 19.65 -16.18 -11.40
C ILE A 260 19.88 -14.82 -10.76
N PRO A 261 20.69 -13.95 -11.39
CA PRO A 261 20.94 -12.61 -10.85
C PRO A 261 19.64 -11.79 -10.83
N PRO A 262 19.59 -10.70 -10.05
CA PRO A 262 18.46 -9.78 -10.07
C PRO A 262 18.16 -9.30 -11.49
N LEU A 263 16.91 -9.51 -11.92
CA LEU A 263 16.43 -9.06 -13.22
C LEU A 263 15.75 -7.69 -13.11
N THR A 264 15.70 -6.95 -14.21
CA THR A 264 15.05 -5.63 -14.26
C THR A 264 13.55 -5.70 -14.49
N THR A 265 13.05 -6.84 -14.99
CA THR A 265 11.63 -7.10 -15.24
C THR A 265 11.27 -8.50 -14.79
N GLY A 266 10.04 -8.70 -14.32
CA GLY A 266 9.52 -10.03 -14.00
C GLY A 266 9.43 -10.90 -15.26
N VAL A 267 9.80 -12.18 -15.15
CA VAL A 267 9.88 -13.08 -16.30
C VAL A 267 9.65 -14.54 -15.90
N ASP A 268 9.01 -15.28 -16.80
CA ASP A 268 8.90 -16.73 -16.70
C ASP A 268 10.19 -17.38 -17.23
N LEU A 269 10.86 -18.14 -16.38
CA LEU A 269 12.11 -18.82 -16.70
C LEU A 269 11.88 -20.32 -16.89
N ILE A 270 12.71 -20.89 -17.76
CA ILE A 270 12.81 -22.33 -17.97
C ILE A 270 14.22 -22.76 -17.61
N VAL A 271 14.33 -23.69 -16.67
CA VAL A 271 15.60 -24.32 -16.27
C VAL A 271 15.52 -25.80 -16.56
N THR A 272 16.54 -26.35 -17.20
CA THR A 272 16.61 -27.76 -17.53
C THR A 272 17.82 -28.42 -16.87
N CYS A 273 17.68 -29.70 -16.53
CA CYS A 273 18.81 -30.53 -16.10
C CYS A 273 18.59 -31.99 -16.53
N PRO A 274 19.66 -32.79 -16.69
CA PRO A 274 19.51 -34.21 -16.98
C PRO A 274 18.87 -34.95 -15.79
N VAL A 275 18.14 -36.03 -16.08
CA VAL A 275 17.71 -37.00 -15.08
C VAL A 275 18.95 -37.81 -14.68
N ALA A 276 19.54 -37.48 -13.53
CA ALA A 276 20.76 -38.13 -13.05
C ALA A 276 20.48 -39.26 -12.04
N THR A 277 19.35 -39.22 -11.33
CA THR A 277 19.00 -40.14 -10.24
C THR A 277 17.53 -40.53 -10.33
N ALA A 278 17.17 -41.63 -9.65
CA ALA A 278 15.77 -42.09 -9.59
C ALA A 278 14.86 -41.14 -8.78
N ARG A 279 15.44 -40.28 -7.92
CA ARG A 279 14.72 -39.34 -7.06
C ARG A 279 15.53 -38.07 -6.93
N ARG A 280 14.94 -36.93 -7.31
CA ARG A 280 15.50 -35.59 -7.14
C ARG A 280 14.38 -34.60 -6.80
N PHE A 281 14.66 -33.75 -5.83
CA PHE A 281 13.81 -32.69 -5.33
C PHE A 281 14.40 -31.36 -5.77
N PHE A 282 13.53 -30.38 -6.00
CA PHE A 282 13.91 -29.03 -6.43
C PHE A 282 13.24 -28.00 -5.53
N ARG A 283 13.91 -26.88 -5.32
CA ARG A 283 13.31 -25.69 -4.71
C ARG A 283 13.79 -24.44 -5.41
N LEU A 284 12.93 -23.42 -5.40
CA LEU A 284 13.30 -22.05 -5.70
C LEU A 284 13.63 -21.38 -4.36
N TRP A 285 14.80 -20.76 -4.26
CA TRP A 285 15.29 -20.13 -3.04
C TRP A 285 15.73 -18.69 -3.33
N LEU A 286 15.39 -17.79 -2.42
CA LEU A 286 15.84 -16.40 -2.43
C LEU A 286 16.86 -16.23 -1.29
N PRO A 287 18.15 -15.98 -1.61
CA PRO A 287 19.19 -15.74 -0.63
C PRO A 287 19.06 -14.40 0.12
#